data_AF-A0A7C6HNH4-F1
#
_entry.id   AF-A0A7C6HNH4-F1
#
_cell.length_a   1.000
_cell.length_b   1.000
_cell.length_c   1.000
_cell.angle_alpha   90.00
_cell.angle_beta   90.00
_cell.angle_gamma   90.00
#
_symmetry.space_group_name_H-M   'P 1'
#
loop_
_entity.id
_entity.type
_entity.pdbx_description
1 polymer ?
#
loop_
_entity_poly.entity_id
_entity_poly.type
_entity_poly.pdbx_seq_one_letter_code
_entity_poly.pdbx_strand_id
1 'polypeptide(L)'
;MQVYTRNFISPEELSKENLLSILDSHSEIRFVSVAGVDLMGHETDEKIPVAVFIEDIDRFLNGIAVHTDGSSVILPDLATINNAKIDMRADTSVKWWIDRNADNIDPVTGL
;
A
#
# COMPACT_ATOMS: atom_id res chain seq x y z
N MET A 1 11.19 26.99 10.59
CA MET A 1 11.81 26.14 9.55
C MET A 1 10.91 24.95 9.37
N GLN A 2 10.18 24.85 8.26
CA GLN A 2 9.40 23.64 7.97
C GLN A 2 10.40 22.52 7.68
N VAL A 3 10.48 21.56 8.60
CA VAL A 3 11.15 20.29 8.33
C VAL A 3 10.37 19.67 7.17
N TYR A 4 11.01 19.52 6.01
CA TYR A 4 10.42 18.75 4.92
C TYR A 4 10.36 17.30 5.40
N THR A 5 9.25 16.94 6.05
CA THR A 5 8.98 15.56 6.42
C THR A 5 8.87 14.79 5.13
N ARG A 6 9.81 13.87 4.93
CA ARG A 6 9.83 12.99 3.75
C ARG A 6 8.50 12.23 3.71
N ASN A 7 7.75 12.38 2.62
CA ASN A 7 6.42 11.75 2.45
C ASN A 7 6.49 10.44 1.67
N PHE A 8 7.68 9.82 1.58
CA PHE A 8 7.86 8.54 0.89
C PHE A 8 9.05 7.75 1.45
N ILE A 9 9.01 6.43 1.31
CA ILE A 9 10.11 5.49 1.52
C ILE A 9 10.76 5.24 0.17
N SER A 10 12.09 5.35 0.09
CA SER A 10 12.80 5.12 -1.17
C SER A 10 12.91 3.63 -1.49
N PRO A 11 13.10 3.26 -2.78
CA PRO A 11 13.40 1.87 -3.17
C PRO A 11 14.52 1.22 -2.36
N GLU A 12 15.62 1.92 -2.10
CA GLU A 12 16.76 1.41 -1.32
C GLU A 12 16.44 1.13 0.16
N GLU A 13 15.33 1.66 0.65
CA GLU A 13 14.84 1.48 2.03
C GLU A 13 13.74 0.41 2.11
N LEU A 14 13.28 -0.16 0.99
CA LEU A 14 12.18 -1.14 0.94
C LEU A 14 12.64 -2.59 1.19
N SER A 15 13.67 -2.78 2.01
CA SER A 15 13.98 -4.10 2.55
C SER A 15 13.03 -4.45 3.67
N LYS A 16 12.83 -5.75 3.90
CA LYS A 16 12.01 -6.26 5.01
C LYS A 16 12.42 -5.66 6.35
N GLU A 17 13.71 -5.66 6.65
CA GLU A 17 14.26 -5.20 7.94
C GLU A 17 14.00 -3.71 8.15
N ASN A 18 14.19 -2.91 7.09
CA ASN A 18 13.96 -1.48 7.14
C ASN A 18 12.47 -1.17 7.29
N LEU A 19 11.59 -1.84 6.55
CA LEU A 19 10.14 -1.68 6.66
C LEU A 19 9.64 -2.04 8.06
N LEU A 20 10.12 -3.15 8.65
CA LEU A 20 9.79 -3.51 10.03
C LEU A 20 10.25 -2.43 11.02
N SER A 21 11.46 -1.90 10.86
CA SER A 21 11.98 -0.84 11.72
C SER A 21 11.19 0.47 11.59
N ILE A 22 10.75 0.82 10.37
CA ILE A 22 9.92 2.00 10.12
C ILE A 22 8.57 1.83 10.81
N LEU A 23 7.90 0.69 10.60
CA LEU A 23 6.58 0.42 11.17
C LEU A 23 6.61 0.33 12.71
N ASP A 24 7.71 -0.17 13.29
CA ASP A 24 7.92 -0.16 14.75
C ASP A 24 8.12 1.27 15.30
N SER A 25 8.86 2.11 14.58
CA SER A 25 9.12 3.50 14.97
C SER A 25 7.94 4.43 14.72
N HIS A 26 7.02 4.05 13.82
CA HIS A 26 5.89 4.85 13.36
C HIS A 26 4.56 4.12 13.58
N SER A 27 4.21 3.92 14.86
CA SER A 27 2.96 3.25 15.26
C SER A 27 1.67 3.95 14.79
N GLU A 28 1.77 5.22 14.35
CA GLU A 28 0.69 5.95 13.70
C GLU A 28 0.33 5.40 12.31
N ILE A 29 1.23 4.65 11.67
CA ILE A 29 0.95 3.96 10.40
C ILE A 29 0.07 2.75 10.70
N ARG A 30 -1.20 2.82 10.31
CA ARG A 30 -2.19 1.77 10.61
C ARG A 30 -2.41 0.78 9.48
N PHE A 31 -2.15 1.21 8.25
CA PHE A 31 -2.41 0.42 7.05
C PHE A 31 -1.26 0.53 6.05
N VAL A 32 -1.04 -0.55 5.31
CA VAL A 32 -0.27 -0.56 4.07
C VAL A 32 -1.28 -0.72 2.94
N SER A 33 -1.26 0.18 1.96
CA SER A 33 -2.16 0.09 0.81
C SER A 33 -1.43 -0.45 -0.40
N VAL A 34 -2.01 -1.45 -1.05
CA VAL A 34 -1.56 -1.93 -2.36
C VAL A 34 -2.46 -1.30 -3.40
N ALA A 35 -1.96 -0.23 -4.01
CA ALA A 35 -2.68 0.55 -5.01
C ALA A 35 -2.33 0.12 -6.44
N GLY A 36 -3.29 0.24 -7.34
CA GLY A 36 -3.15 0.05 -8.78
C GLY A 36 -4.02 1.03 -9.55
N VAL A 37 -3.68 1.25 -10.81
CA VAL A 37 -4.44 2.14 -11.71
C VAL A 37 -4.85 1.35 -12.95
N ASP A 38 -6.12 1.42 -13.32
CA ASP A 38 -6.63 0.76 -14.53
C ASP A 38 -6.28 1.55 -15.81
N LEU A 39 -6.66 1.03 -16.98
CA LEU A 39 -6.35 1.67 -18.27
C LEU A 39 -7.09 3.01 -18.48
N MET A 40 -8.17 3.26 -17.73
CA MET A 40 -8.93 4.50 -17.75
C MET A 40 -8.42 5.52 -16.73
N GLY A 41 -7.43 5.16 -15.93
CA GLY A 41 -6.87 6.03 -14.90
C GLY A 41 -7.63 5.96 -13.57
N HIS A 42 -8.52 4.99 -13.36
CA HIS A 42 -9.15 4.82 -12.06
C HIS A 42 -8.18 4.14 -11.09
N GLU A 43 -7.96 4.79 -9.95
CA GLU A 43 -7.17 4.24 -8.87
C GLU A 43 -8.03 3.28 -8.04
N THR A 44 -7.48 2.11 -7.72
CA THR A 44 -8.04 1.17 -6.75
C THR A 44 -6.96 0.80 -5.76
N ASP A 45 -7.33 0.66 -4.50
CA ASP A 45 -6.40 0.35 -3.43
C ASP A 45 -7.01 -0.63 -2.45
N GLU A 46 -6.19 -1.56 -1.95
CA GLU A 46 -6.59 -2.48 -0.89
C GLU A 46 -5.77 -2.17 0.36
N LYS A 47 -6.47 -1.80 1.45
CA LYS A 47 -5.85 -1.38 2.72
C LYS A 47 -5.68 -2.57 3.65
N ILE A 48 -4.43 -2.98 3.84
CA ILE A 48 -4.06 -4.08 4.73
C ILE A 48 -3.66 -3.51 6.09
N PRO A 49 -4.23 -4.00 7.22
CA PRO A 49 -3.77 -3.62 8.54
C PRO A 49 -2.29 -3.95 8.75
N VAL A 50 -1.51 -3.05 9.34
CA VAL A 50 -0.05 -3.24 9.54
C VAL A 50 0.28 -4.52 10.28
N ALA A 51 -0.54 -4.94 11.26
CA ALA A 51 -0.33 -6.21 11.97
C ALA A 51 -0.33 -7.43 11.03
N VAL A 52 -1.26 -7.45 10.06
CA VAL A 52 -1.35 -8.52 9.04
C VAL A 52 -0.20 -8.42 8.06
N PHE A 53 0.17 -7.20 7.65
CA PHE A 53 1.32 -6.98 6.78
C PHE A 53 2.62 -7.49 7.40
N ILE A 54 2.85 -7.23 8.70
CA ILE A 54 4.04 -7.70 9.43
C ILE A 54 4.09 -9.23 9.52
N GLU A 55 2.97 -9.87 9.81
CA GLU A 55 2.87 -11.34 9.93
C GLU A 55 3.30 -12.05 8.63
N ASP A 56 2.90 -11.50 7.47
CA ASP A 56 3.11 -12.10 6.15
C ASP A 56 4.04 -11.26 5.24
N ILE A 57 4.93 -10.44 5.81
CA ILE A 57 5.69 -9.43 5.04
C ILE A 57 6.50 -10.01 3.88
N ASP A 58 7.06 -11.21 4.03
CA ASP A 58 7.81 -11.87 2.94
C ASP A 58 6.92 -12.18 1.74
N ARG A 59 5.66 -12.55 1.98
CA ARG A 59 4.67 -12.80 0.94
C ARG A 59 4.24 -11.51 0.25
N PHE A 60 4.10 -10.41 0.99
CA PHE A 60 3.78 -9.11 0.42
C PHE A 60 4.90 -8.58 -0.49
N LEU A 61 6.16 -8.72 -0.06
CA LEU A 61 7.30 -8.18 -0.79
C LEU A 61 7.75 -9.05 -1.96
N ASN A 62 7.66 -10.38 -1.85
CA ASN A 62 8.23 -11.31 -2.84
C ASN A 62 7.18 -12.16 -3.58
N GLY A 63 5.92 -12.14 -3.13
CA GLY A 63 4.83 -12.98 -3.63
C GLY A 63 3.67 -12.19 -4.19
N ILE A 64 2.45 -12.71 -3.94
CA ILE A 64 1.20 -12.01 -4.24
C ILE A 64 0.78 -11.28 -2.98
N ALA A 65 0.78 -9.95 -3.05
CA ALA A 65 0.44 -9.05 -1.97
C ALA A 65 -1.05 -9.07 -1.68
N VAL A 66 -1.87 -8.87 -2.71
CA VAL A 66 -3.34 -8.81 -2.57
C VAL A 66 -4.00 -9.67 -3.62
N HIS A 67 -5.10 -10.28 -3.20
CA HIS A 67 -6.07 -10.93 -4.04
C HIS A 67 -7.36 -10.14 -4.01
N THR A 68 -7.80 -9.63 -5.16
CA THR A 68 -9.09 -8.91 -5.24
C THR A 68 -9.95 -9.47 -6.37
N ASP A 69 -11.27 -9.33 -6.19
CA ASP A 69 -12.25 -9.51 -7.26
C ASP A 69 -12.12 -8.30 -8.19
N GLY A 70 -11.64 -8.54 -9.40
CA GLY A 70 -11.40 -7.49 -10.39
C GLY A 70 -12.63 -6.78 -10.94
N SER A 71 -13.81 -6.94 -10.34
CA SER A 71 -15.04 -6.25 -10.74
C SER A 71 -14.95 -4.72 -10.70
N SER A 72 -13.99 -4.15 -9.95
CA SER A 72 -13.69 -2.71 -9.94
C SER A 72 -12.74 -2.26 -11.05
N VAL A 73 -12.17 -3.17 -11.85
CA VAL A 73 -11.17 -2.86 -12.89
C VAL A 73 -11.82 -2.77 -14.27
N ILE A 74 -11.60 -1.65 -14.97
CA ILE A 74 -12.15 -1.42 -16.31
C ILE A 74 -11.05 -1.59 -17.36
N LEU A 75 -11.28 -2.54 -18.29
CA LEU A 75 -10.43 -2.75 -19.48
C LEU A 75 -11.27 -2.58 -20.76
N PRO A 76 -11.44 -1.35 -21.27
CA PRO A 76 -12.30 -1.08 -22.42
C PRO A 76 -11.81 -1.85 -23.64
N ASP A 77 -12.77 -2.41 -24.40
CA ASP A 77 -12.54 -3.16 -25.64
C ASP A 77 -11.62 -4.40 -25.53
N LEU A 78 -11.17 -4.74 -24.32
CA LEU A 78 -10.28 -5.88 -24.05
C LEU A 78 -10.99 -6.98 -23.27
N ALA A 79 -11.60 -6.65 -22.12
CA ALA A 79 -12.28 -7.63 -21.27
C ALA A 79 -13.21 -6.99 -20.23
N THR A 80 -14.25 -7.73 -19.83
CA THR A 80 -15.00 -7.47 -18.59
C THR A 80 -14.51 -8.43 -17.51
N ILE A 81 -13.98 -7.89 -16.41
CA ILE A 81 -13.42 -8.68 -15.32
C ILE A 81 -14.46 -8.89 -14.22
N ASN A 82 -15.40 -9.82 -14.41
CA ASN A 82 -16.36 -10.18 -13.37
C ASN A 82 -15.90 -11.43 -12.64
N ASN A 83 -15.75 -11.36 -11.30
CA ASN A 83 -15.34 -12.49 -10.47
C ASN A 83 -13.97 -13.08 -10.86
N ALA A 84 -13.10 -12.26 -11.44
CA ALA A 84 -11.75 -12.68 -11.77
C ALA A 84 -10.82 -12.39 -10.61
N LYS A 85 -9.94 -13.35 -10.36
CA LYS A 85 -8.92 -13.31 -9.33
C LYS A 85 -7.77 -12.45 -9.84
N ILE A 86 -7.62 -11.23 -9.32
CA ILE A 86 -6.49 -10.36 -9.64
C ILE A 86 -5.42 -10.52 -8.57
N ASP A 87 -4.22 -10.88 -9.02
CA ASP A 87 -3.02 -10.94 -8.21
C ASP A 87 -2.27 -9.60 -8.31
N MET A 88 -2.23 -8.85 -7.21
CA MET A 88 -1.41 -7.64 -7.12
C MET A 88 -0.06 -7.98 -6.49
N ARG A 89 1.02 -7.46 -7.08
CA ARG A 89 2.38 -7.55 -6.54
C ARG A 89 2.87 -6.17 -6.18
N ALA A 90 3.51 -6.04 -5.02
CA ALA A 90 4.11 -4.79 -4.61
C ALA A 90 5.39 -4.53 -5.43
N ASP A 91 5.55 -3.32 -5.93
CA ASP A 91 6.77 -2.90 -6.64
C ASP A 91 7.72 -2.23 -5.64
N THR A 92 8.78 -2.94 -5.25
CA THR A 92 9.81 -2.41 -4.34
C THR A 92 10.89 -1.61 -5.05
N SER A 93 10.81 -1.47 -6.38
CA SER A 93 11.76 -0.66 -7.17
C SER A 93 11.36 0.82 -7.26
N VAL A 94 10.19 1.18 -6.74
CA VAL A 94 9.62 2.53 -6.75
C VAL A 94 9.46 3.11 -5.35
N LYS A 95 9.18 4.41 -5.27
CA LYS A 95 8.89 5.07 -4.00
C LYS A 95 7.54 4.62 -3.46
N TRP A 96 7.49 4.32 -2.17
CA TRP A 96 6.23 4.08 -1.47
C TRP A 96 5.81 5.33 -0.72
N TRP A 97 4.61 5.84 -0.97
CA TRP A 97 4.16 7.09 -0.39
C TRP A 97 3.56 6.90 1.00
N ILE A 98 3.80 7.89 1.86
CA ILE A 98 3.20 7.97 3.18
C ILE A 98 1.97 8.86 3.05
N ASP A 99 0.79 8.25 3.07
CA ASP A 99 -0.49 8.94 3.09
C ASP A 99 -0.89 9.28 4.53
N ARG A 100 -1.29 10.52 4.77
CA ARG A 100 -1.75 11.01 6.08
C ARG A 100 -3.21 11.41 5.98
N ASN A 101 -4.05 10.79 6.80
CA ASN A 101 -5.46 11.11 6.87
C ASN A 101 -5.69 12.35 7.76
N ALA A 102 -5.48 13.54 7.20
CA ALA A 102 -5.66 14.80 7.93
C ALA A 102 -7.11 15.03 8.41
N ASP A 103 -8.09 14.35 7.79
CA ASP A 103 -9.49 14.45 8.14
C ASP A 103 -9.86 13.55 9.33
N ASN A 104 -9.04 12.54 9.65
CA ASN A 104 -9.29 11.59 10.73
C ASN A 104 -8.02 11.39 11.58
N ILE A 105 -7.72 12.41 12.37
CA ILE A 105 -6.63 12.39 13.36
C ILE A 105 -7.00 11.42 14.49
N ASP A 106 -6.07 10.58 14.90
CA ASP A 106 -6.25 9.70 16.05
C ASP A 106 -6.36 10.55 17.33
N PRO A 107 -7.49 10.50 18.05
CA PRO A 107 -7.71 11.34 19.23
C PRO A 107 -6.78 10.99 20.41
N VAL A 108 -6.12 9.83 20.38
CA VAL A 108 -5.20 9.38 21.43
C VAL A 108 -3.77 9.88 21.17
N THR A 109 -3.29 9.79 19.93
CA THR A 109 -1.91 10.15 19.58
C THR A 109 -1.79 11.57 19.04
N GLY A 110 -2.88 12.17 18.55
CA GLY A 110 -2.89 13.48 17.90
C GLY A 110 -2.23 13.48 16.52
N LEU A 111 -2.06 12.30 15.92
CA LEU A 111 -1.47 12.08 14.59
C LEU A 111 -2.49 11.47 13.62
#